data_AF-A0A1F4XP81-F1
#
_entry.id   AF-A0A1F4XP81-F1
#
_cell.length_a   1.000
_cell.length_b   1.000
_cell.length_c   1.000
_cell.angle_alpha   90.00
_cell.angle_beta   90.00
_cell.angle_gamma   90.00
#
_symmetry.space_group_name_H-M   'P 1'
#
loop_
_entity.id
_entity.type
_entity.pdbx_description
1 polymer ?
#
loop_
_entity_poly.entity_id
_entity_poly.type
_entity_poly.pdbx_seq_one_letter_code
_entity_poly.pdbx_strand_id
1 'polypeptide(L)'
;MALSKKVAFLSFLLVSFFVVSSILAQTSAGTQQTTGMSKPRLEGLKEFHEVLQPIWHMAYAEKDYQAIRDAVPAFKEKIELIQKVELPGFYREKKDDYEKKREALAKAVLDLEEKSKGTDNEALLKATGNLHTCYEQLVRVFAPRVKELESFHLVLYPLWHEALPSKDYKAIKASTPALQEKMDVLMKVELSDKSKEIAPKFTEKRKALKSSVDDLVRACSGKDNKKIEEKLDKMHTAYQKLDAVFEAE
;
A
#
# COMPACT_ATOMS: atom_id res chain seq x y z
N MET A 1 43.72 -14.56 -67.79
CA MET A 1 43.55 -13.43 -68.74
C MET A 1 42.70 -13.95 -69.90
N ALA A 2 41.69 -13.18 -70.33
CA ALA A 2 40.60 -13.52 -71.28
C ALA A 2 39.52 -14.49 -70.74
N LEU A 3 38.30 -14.05 -70.40
CA LEU A 3 37.13 -13.72 -71.27
C LEU A 3 36.80 -14.87 -72.24
N SER A 4 35.56 -15.31 -72.47
CA SER A 4 34.23 -14.88 -72.06
C SER A 4 33.24 -15.93 -72.61
N LYS A 5 32.18 -16.21 -71.83
CA LYS A 5 30.81 -16.59 -72.21
C LYS A 5 30.58 -17.44 -73.49
N LYS A 6 29.94 -18.60 -73.28
CA LYS A 6 28.93 -19.11 -74.21
C LYS A 6 27.68 -19.54 -73.43
N VAL A 7 26.58 -18.87 -73.74
CA VAL A 7 25.21 -19.29 -73.42
C VAL A 7 24.78 -20.25 -74.53
N ALA A 8 24.22 -21.40 -74.18
CA ALA A 8 23.44 -22.22 -75.10
C ALA A 8 22.16 -22.67 -74.39
N PHE A 9 21.04 -22.26 -74.97
CA PHE A 9 19.67 -22.63 -74.65
C PHE A 9 19.45 -24.11 -75.05
N LEU A 10 18.81 -24.91 -74.20
CA LEU A 10 18.07 -26.09 -74.68
C LEU A 10 16.90 -26.44 -73.75
N SER A 11 15.71 -26.15 -74.28
CA SER A 11 14.48 -26.94 -74.30
C SER A 11 14.00 -27.72 -73.05
N PHE A 12 12.90 -27.20 -72.50
CA PHE A 12 11.58 -27.85 -72.44
C PHE A 12 11.50 -29.28 -71.84
N LEU A 13 11.08 -29.38 -70.58
CA LEU A 13 10.01 -30.32 -70.22
C LEU A 13 9.17 -29.76 -69.07
N LEU A 14 7.95 -29.41 -69.41
CA LEU A 14 6.88 -28.97 -68.53
C LEU A 14 6.21 -30.23 -67.98
N VAL A 15 6.42 -30.56 -66.70
CA VAL A 15 5.56 -31.50 -65.97
C VAL A 15 5.07 -30.79 -64.72
N SER A 16 3.85 -30.30 -64.85
CA SER A 16 3.02 -29.75 -63.79
C SER A 16 2.75 -30.84 -62.75
N PHE A 17 3.29 -30.69 -61.54
CA PHE A 17 2.81 -31.40 -60.37
C PHE A 17 2.38 -30.36 -59.32
N PHE A 18 1.09 -30.02 -59.39
CA PHE A 18 0.39 -29.29 -58.34
C PHE A 18 0.29 -30.21 -57.11
N VAL A 19 1.21 -30.09 -56.17
CA VAL A 19 1.00 -30.60 -54.81
C VAL A 19 0.50 -29.43 -53.98
N VAL A 20 -0.83 -29.36 -53.84
CA VAL A 20 -1.48 -28.54 -52.83
C VAL A 20 -1.18 -29.20 -51.48
N SER A 21 -0.09 -28.80 -50.85
CA SER A 21 0.14 -29.12 -49.44
C SER A 21 -0.74 -28.21 -48.60
N SER A 22 -1.91 -28.75 -48.23
CA SER A 22 -2.77 -28.22 -47.19
C SER A 22 -1.96 -27.98 -45.92
N ILE A 23 -1.70 -26.71 -45.62
CA ILE A 23 -1.23 -26.29 -44.30
C ILE A 23 -2.38 -26.60 -43.34
N LEU A 24 -2.30 -27.75 -42.66
CA LEU A 24 -3.06 -27.94 -41.43
C LEU A 24 -2.49 -26.92 -40.43
N ALA A 25 -3.19 -25.80 -40.29
CA ALA A 25 -3.06 -24.97 -39.11
C ALA A 25 -3.45 -25.84 -37.91
N GLN A 26 -2.46 -26.43 -37.25
CA GLN A 26 -2.62 -26.91 -35.89
C GLN A 26 -2.88 -25.69 -35.03
N THR A 27 -4.16 -25.36 -34.86
CA THR A 27 -4.64 -24.62 -33.71
C THR A 27 -4.31 -25.47 -32.49
N SER A 28 -3.13 -25.27 -31.93
CA SER A 28 -2.90 -25.58 -30.52
C SER A 28 -3.88 -24.70 -29.75
N ALA A 29 -5.03 -25.27 -29.41
CA ALA A 29 -5.87 -24.78 -28.34
C ALA A 29 -5.00 -24.79 -27.09
N GLY A 30 -4.31 -23.68 -26.88
CA GLY A 30 -3.59 -23.41 -25.65
C GLY A 30 -4.61 -23.61 -24.55
N THR A 31 -4.41 -24.64 -23.75
CA THR A 31 -5.09 -24.80 -22.48
C THR A 31 -4.79 -23.52 -21.72
N GLN A 32 -5.73 -22.59 -21.75
CA GLN A 32 -5.67 -21.37 -20.98
C GLN A 32 -5.83 -21.86 -19.54
N GLN A 33 -4.70 -22.22 -18.92
CA GLN A 33 -4.56 -22.21 -17.49
C GLN A 33 -5.14 -20.87 -17.06
N THR A 34 -6.29 -20.90 -16.41
CA THR A 34 -6.83 -19.74 -15.72
C THR A 34 -5.91 -19.48 -14.55
N THR A 35 -4.73 -18.93 -14.83
CA THR A 35 -3.95 -18.20 -13.83
C THR A 35 -4.89 -17.09 -13.38
N GLY A 36 -5.41 -17.19 -12.16
CA GLY A 36 -6.33 -16.19 -11.63
C GLY A 36 -5.74 -14.80 -11.87
N MET A 37 -6.54 -13.89 -12.44
CA MET A 37 -6.06 -12.53 -12.68
C MET A 37 -5.67 -11.90 -11.33
N SER A 38 -4.38 -11.63 -11.14
CA SER A 38 -3.89 -10.85 -10.01
C SER A 38 -4.39 -9.41 -10.14
N LYS A 39 -4.73 -8.78 -9.02
CA LYS A 39 -5.13 -7.37 -9.00
C LYS A 39 -3.98 -6.50 -9.57
N PRO A 40 -4.22 -5.61 -10.55
CA PRO A 40 -3.17 -4.75 -11.07
C PRO A 40 -2.61 -3.83 -9.98
N ARG A 41 -1.28 -3.68 -9.92
CA ARG A 41 -0.65 -2.67 -9.04
C ARG A 41 -0.75 -1.29 -9.69
N LEU A 42 -0.85 -0.24 -8.87
CA LEU A 42 -0.77 1.14 -9.34
C LEU A 42 0.64 1.66 -9.09
N GLU A 43 1.34 2.04 -10.16
CA GLU A 43 2.66 2.63 -10.08
C GLU A 43 2.64 3.94 -9.27
N GLY A 44 3.71 4.21 -8.53
CA GLY A 44 3.88 5.42 -7.74
C GLY A 44 3.39 5.33 -6.30
N LEU A 45 2.41 4.47 -5.97
CA LEU A 45 1.92 4.35 -4.58
C LEU A 45 2.99 3.79 -3.65
N LYS A 46 3.69 2.73 -4.07
CA LYS A 46 4.76 2.10 -3.28
C LYS A 46 5.95 3.04 -3.13
N GLU A 47 6.36 3.67 -4.22
CA GLU A 47 7.48 4.61 -4.26
C GLU A 47 7.20 5.83 -3.38
N PHE A 48 5.96 6.30 -3.34
CA PHE A 48 5.54 7.36 -2.41
C PHE A 48 5.62 6.89 -0.96
N HIS A 49 5.16 5.66 -0.67
CA HIS A 49 5.25 5.10 0.68
C HIS A 49 6.68 4.93 1.17
N GLU A 50 7.61 4.55 0.30
CA GLU A 50 9.03 4.39 0.66
C GLU A 50 9.64 5.70 1.16
N VAL A 51 9.18 6.85 0.66
CA VAL A 51 9.54 8.17 1.18
C VAL A 51 8.75 8.50 2.46
N LEU A 52 7.45 8.21 2.47
CA LEU A 52 6.56 8.56 3.59
C LEU A 52 6.85 7.78 4.87
N GLN A 53 7.16 6.49 4.76
CA GLN A 53 7.31 5.56 5.88
C GLN A 53 8.33 6.05 6.93
N PRO A 54 9.58 6.39 6.58
CA PRO A 54 10.55 6.88 7.57
C PRO A 54 10.17 8.26 8.13
N ILE A 55 9.53 9.11 7.32
CA ILE A 55 9.08 10.43 7.76
C ILE A 55 7.95 10.33 8.78
N TRP A 56 6.98 9.46 8.52
CA TRP A 56 5.80 9.30 9.36
C TRP A 56 6.06 8.48 10.62
N HIS A 57 6.79 7.36 10.50
CA HIS A 57 6.99 6.44 11.62
C HIS A 57 8.20 6.76 12.50
N MET A 58 9.09 7.66 12.08
CA MET A 58 10.27 8.08 12.86
C MET A 58 10.36 9.59 13.00
N ALA A 59 10.64 10.32 11.90
CA ALA A 59 10.94 11.75 11.95
C ALA A 59 9.81 12.58 12.60
N TYR A 60 8.55 12.24 12.33
CA TYR A 60 7.39 12.89 12.92
C TYR A 60 7.38 12.80 14.45
N ALA A 61 7.60 11.59 14.99
CA ALA A 61 7.60 11.33 16.43
C ALA A 61 8.82 11.95 17.13
N GLU A 62 9.99 11.87 16.48
CA GLU A 62 11.25 12.45 16.97
C GLU A 62 11.30 13.98 16.82
N LYS A 63 10.30 14.57 16.14
CA LYS A 63 10.27 15.99 15.78
C LYS A 63 11.51 16.40 14.98
N ASP A 64 11.99 15.51 14.11
CA ASP A 64 13.07 15.80 13.17
C ASP A 64 12.53 16.63 12.01
N TYR A 65 12.40 17.93 12.28
CA TYR A 65 11.89 18.88 11.32
C TYR A 65 12.79 19.07 10.11
N GLN A 66 14.08 18.74 10.23
CA GLN A 66 15.01 18.84 9.10
C GLN A 66 14.76 17.68 8.14
N ALA A 67 14.66 16.44 8.64
CA ALA A 67 14.33 15.28 7.81
C ALA A 67 12.99 15.45 7.08
N ILE A 68 11.97 16.02 7.74
CA ILE A 68 10.68 16.32 7.09
C ILE A 68 10.87 17.30 5.91
N ARG A 69 11.65 18.37 6.10
CA ARG A 69 11.93 19.35 5.04
C ARG A 69 12.74 18.75 3.90
N ASP A 70 13.76 17.96 4.22
CA ASP A 70 14.63 17.33 3.24
C ASP A 70 13.92 16.29 2.37
N ALA A 71 12.81 15.72 2.86
CA ALA A 71 11.98 14.78 2.10
C ALA A 71 11.03 15.44 1.09
N VAL A 72 10.77 16.75 1.19
CA VAL A 72 9.81 17.48 0.32
C VAL A 72 10.09 17.28 -1.18
N PRO A 73 11.35 17.42 -1.67
CA PRO A 73 11.63 17.18 -3.09
C PRO A 73 11.25 15.78 -3.55
N ALA A 74 11.49 14.76 -2.72
CA ALA A 74 11.14 13.37 -3.05
C ALA A 74 9.62 13.18 -3.11
N PHE A 75 8.85 13.78 -2.19
CA PHE A 75 7.38 13.74 -2.27
C PHE A 75 6.85 14.38 -3.55
N LYS A 76 7.43 15.50 -3.99
CA LYS A 76 7.07 16.15 -5.26
C LYS A 76 7.33 15.25 -6.46
N GLU A 77 8.48 14.60 -6.50
CA GLU A 77 8.80 13.64 -7.56
C GLU A 77 7.81 12.47 -7.58
N LYS A 78 7.51 11.87 -6.42
CA LYS A 78 6.65 10.68 -6.35
C LYS A 78 5.18 10.99 -6.60
N ILE A 79 4.68 12.17 -6.20
CA ILE A 79 3.29 12.53 -6.51
C ILE A 79 3.08 12.74 -8.01
N GLU A 80 4.08 13.21 -8.76
CA GLU A 80 3.98 13.30 -10.22
C GLU A 80 3.78 11.94 -10.88
N LEU A 81 4.41 10.88 -10.38
CA LEU A 81 4.19 9.52 -10.87
C LEU A 81 2.73 9.09 -10.68
N ILE A 82 2.18 9.35 -9.49
CA ILE A 82 0.77 9.05 -9.17
C ILE A 82 -0.20 9.91 -10.00
N GLN A 83 0.17 11.15 -10.36
CA GLN A 83 -0.67 11.97 -11.24
C GLN A 83 -0.71 11.46 -12.69
N LYS A 84 0.40 10.88 -13.16
CA LYS A 84 0.56 10.42 -14.55
C LYS A 84 0.03 9.00 -14.79
N VAL A 85 -0.03 8.16 -13.76
CA VAL A 85 -0.48 6.76 -13.91
C VAL A 85 -1.95 6.70 -14.34
N GLU A 86 -2.21 5.94 -15.41
CA GLU A 86 -3.57 5.65 -15.83
C GLU A 86 -4.18 4.60 -14.90
N LEU A 87 -5.42 4.83 -14.49
CA LEU A 87 -6.15 3.86 -13.67
C LEU A 87 -6.41 2.60 -14.52
N PRO A 88 -5.91 1.42 -14.10
CA PRO A 88 -6.17 0.19 -14.83
C PRO A 88 -7.68 -0.04 -14.99
N GLY A 89 -8.11 -0.49 -16.17
CA GLY A 89 -9.54 -0.71 -16.46
C GLY A 89 -10.26 -1.64 -15.46
N PHE A 90 -9.50 -2.52 -14.78
CA PHE A 90 -9.95 -3.31 -13.64
C PHE A 90 -10.59 -2.47 -12.52
N TYR A 91 -10.12 -1.24 -12.31
CA TYR A 91 -10.60 -0.33 -11.26
C TYR A 91 -11.55 0.75 -11.77
N ARG A 92 -12.13 0.62 -12.98
CA ARG A 92 -12.97 1.65 -13.60
C ARG A 92 -14.10 2.18 -12.68
N GLU A 93 -14.68 1.32 -11.85
CA GLU A 93 -15.77 1.68 -10.93
C GLU A 93 -15.30 2.53 -9.74
N LYS A 94 -13.99 2.61 -9.52
CA LYS A 94 -13.35 3.39 -8.46
C LYS A 94 -12.80 4.73 -8.95
N LYS A 95 -13.01 5.06 -10.24
CA LYS A 95 -12.40 6.23 -10.89
C LYS A 95 -12.62 7.53 -10.12
N ASP A 96 -13.87 7.86 -9.83
CA ASP A 96 -14.21 9.14 -9.19
C ASP A 96 -13.58 9.25 -7.78
N ASP A 97 -13.60 8.15 -7.00
CA ASP A 97 -13.01 8.14 -5.66
C ASP A 97 -11.47 8.21 -5.71
N TYR A 98 -10.86 7.47 -6.64
CA TYR A 98 -9.43 7.54 -6.92
C TYR A 98 -9.00 8.95 -7.30
N GLU A 99 -9.66 9.58 -8.28
CA GLU A 99 -9.32 10.92 -8.77
C GLU A 99 -9.42 11.96 -7.64
N LYS A 100 -10.52 11.93 -6.86
CA LYS A 100 -10.72 12.80 -5.71
C LYS A 100 -9.60 12.65 -4.67
N LYS A 101 -9.25 11.42 -4.30
CA LYS A 101 -8.23 11.15 -3.25
C LYS A 101 -6.82 11.43 -3.75
N ARG A 102 -6.56 11.18 -5.04
CA ARG A 102 -5.31 11.54 -5.73
C ARG A 102 -5.09 13.04 -5.72
N GLU A 103 -6.13 13.83 -6.01
CA GLU A 103 -6.05 15.30 -5.93
C GLU A 103 -5.83 15.78 -4.49
N ALA A 104 -6.48 15.16 -3.51
CA ALA A 104 -6.28 15.50 -2.10
C ALA A 104 -4.82 15.25 -1.67
N LEU A 105 -4.22 14.12 -2.08
CA LEU A 105 -2.81 13.84 -1.82
C LEU A 105 -1.89 14.87 -2.47
N ALA A 106 -2.16 15.26 -3.72
CA ALA A 106 -1.38 16.31 -4.39
C ALA A 106 -1.44 17.66 -3.66
N LYS A 107 -2.63 18.05 -3.19
CA LYS A 107 -2.80 19.26 -2.38
C LYS A 107 -2.05 19.17 -1.06
N ALA A 108 -2.01 18.00 -0.42
CA ALA A 108 -1.25 17.79 0.81
C ALA A 108 0.27 17.90 0.60
N VAL A 109 0.80 17.42 -0.53
CA VAL A 109 2.22 17.62 -0.89
C VAL A 109 2.55 19.11 -1.05
N LEU A 110 1.69 19.86 -1.74
CA LEU A 110 1.88 21.32 -1.92
C LEU A 110 1.78 22.08 -0.60
N ASP A 111 0.86 21.71 0.29
CA ASP A 111 0.77 22.31 1.62
C ASP A 111 2.03 22.01 2.45
N LEU A 112 2.51 20.76 2.44
CA LEU A 112 3.76 20.41 3.12
C LEU A 112 4.95 21.20 2.56
N GLU A 113 5.05 21.31 1.23
CA GLU A 113 6.08 22.14 0.59
C GLU A 113 6.01 23.59 1.07
N GLU A 114 4.82 24.17 1.14
CA GLU A 114 4.67 25.54 1.61
C GLU A 114 5.06 25.69 3.08
N LYS A 115 4.61 24.78 3.96
CA LYS A 115 4.99 24.83 5.39
C LYS A 115 6.48 24.57 5.62
N SER A 116 7.13 23.80 4.74
CA SER A 116 8.56 23.48 4.85
C SER A 116 9.47 24.71 4.72
N LYS A 117 9.03 25.76 4.00
CA LYS A 117 9.78 27.00 3.78
C LYS A 117 9.83 27.89 5.03
N GLY A 118 8.89 27.71 5.95
CA GLY A 118 8.75 28.50 7.16
C GLY A 118 9.48 27.92 8.37
N THR A 119 9.49 28.69 9.45
CA THR A 119 10.02 28.29 10.77
C THR A 119 8.93 27.73 11.69
N ASP A 120 7.67 27.70 11.24
CA ASP A 120 6.55 27.16 12.02
C ASP A 120 6.55 25.63 11.98
N ASN A 121 7.20 25.05 12.96
CA ASN A 121 7.33 23.60 13.10
C ASN A 121 6.01 22.90 13.47
N GLU A 122 5.06 23.61 14.10
CA GLU A 122 3.75 23.03 14.40
C GLU A 122 2.91 22.90 13.13
N ALA A 123 2.91 23.94 12.29
CA ALA A 123 2.29 23.88 10.98
C ALA A 123 2.92 22.79 10.09
N LEU A 124 4.24 22.61 10.17
CA LEU A 124 4.95 21.54 9.45
C LEU A 124 4.49 20.13 9.88
N LEU A 125 4.38 19.89 11.19
CA LEU A 125 3.89 18.61 11.70
C LEU A 125 2.44 18.36 11.27
N LYS A 126 1.57 19.38 11.39
CA LYS A 126 0.18 19.25 10.96
C LYS A 126 0.06 18.91 9.47
N ALA A 127 0.85 19.57 8.62
CA ALA A 127 0.90 19.26 7.19
C ALA A 127 1.40 17.83 6.93
N THR A 128 2.40 17.37 7.69
CA THR A 128 2.93 15.99 7.60
C THR A 128 1.87 14.94 7.97
N GLY A 129 1.12 15.15 9.05
CA GLY A 129 0.01 14.27 9.43
C GLY A 129 -1.13 14.25 8.40
N ASN A 130 -1.44 15.40 7.81
CA ASN A 130 -2.40 15.49 6.71
C ASN A 130 -1.91 14.74 5.46
N LEU A 131 -0.61 14.83 5.13
CA LEU A 131 -0.02 14.08 4.01
C LEU A 131 -0.20 12.56 4.19
N HIS A 132 0.15 12.04 5.37
CA HIS A 132 -0.05 10.63 5.68
C HIS A 132 -1.52 10.21 5.56
N THR A 133 -2.43 11.01 6.13
CA THR A 133 -3.87 10.77 6.05
C THR A 133 -4.37 10.68 4.61
N CYS A 134 -3.96 11.62 3.74
CA CYS A 134 -4.34 11.61 2.33
C CYS A 134 -3.77 10.41 1.57
N TYR A 135 -2.53 10.02 1.85
CA TYR A 135 -1.90 8.84 1.25
C TYR A 135 -2.67 7.57 1.62
N GLU A 136 -2.94 7.39 2.91
CA GLU A 136 -3.70 6.25 3.43
C GLU A 136 -5.10 6.19 2.82
N GLN A 137 -5.78 7.32 2.71
CA GLN A 137 -7.09 7.41 2.08
C GLN A 137 -7.08 6.97 0.61
N LEU A 138 -6.02 7.31 -0.14
CA LEU A 138 -5.84 6.90 -1.54
C LEU A 138 -5.60 5.39 -1.65
N VAL A 139 -4.73 4.82 -0.82
CA VAL A 139 -4.44 3.37 -0.82
C VAL A 139 -5.70 2.55 -0.53
N ARG A 140 -6.54 3.02 0.40
CA ARG A 140 -7.79 2.34 0.79
C ARG A 140 -8.83 2.24 -0.33
N VAL A 141 -8.71 3.05 -1.40
CA VAL A 141 -9.51 2.86 -2.62
C VAL A 141 -9.28 1.46 -3.17
N PHE A 142 -8.03 1.01 -3.19
CA PHE A 142 -7.61 -0.26 -3.79
C PHE A 142 -7.62 -1.41 -2.80
N ALA A 143 -7.26 -1.13 -1.55
CA ALA A 143 -7.20 -2.07 -0.44
C ALA A 143 -8.19 -1.68 0.68
N PRO A 144 -9.51 -1.81 0.45
CA PRO A 144 -10.50 -1.48 1.47
C PRO A 144 -10.37 -2.46 2.64
N ARG A 145 -10.26 -1.89 3.83
CA ARG A 145 -10.19 -2.63 5.10
C ARG A 145 -11.60 -2.92 5.61
N VAL A 146 -11.69 -3.85 6.56
CA VAL A 146 -12.89 -3.98 7.39
C VAL A 146 -13.01 -2.75 8.28
N LYS A 147 -14.22 -2.18 8.42
CA LYS A 147 -14.46 -0.93 9.17
C LYS A 147 -14.06 -1.02 10.65
N GLU A 148 -14.05 -2.23 11.19
CA GLU A 148 -13.67 -2.52 12.58
C GLU A 148 -12.16 -2.38 12.79
N LEU A 149 -11.35 -2.71 11.78
CA LEU A 149 -9.90 -2.49 11.83
C LEU A 149 -9.60 -0.99 11.83
N GLU A 150 -10.37 -0.22 11.05
CA GLU A 150 -10.28 1.24 11.08
C GLU A 150 -10.71 1.83 12.42
N SER A 151 -11.81 1.32 12.97
CA SER A 151 -12.30 1.76 14.28
C SER A 151 -11.28 1.50 15.39
N PHE A 152 -10.52 0.40 15.29
CA PHE A 152 -9.39 0.11 16.16
C PHE A 152 -8.23 1.09 15.93
N HIS A 153 -7.87 1.34 14.68
CA HIS A 153 -6.79 2.27 14.31
C HIS A 153 -7.04 3.69 14.84
N LEU A 154 -8.27 4.18 14.79
CA LEU A 154 -8.62 5.51 15.32
C LEU A 154 -8.32 5.68 16.82
N VAL A 155 -8.34 4.59 17.60
CA VAL A 155 -7.93 4.61 19.01
C VAL A 155 -6.41 4.49 19.13
N LEU A 156 -5.78 3.62 18.33
CA LEU A 156 -4.33 3.38 18.36
C LEU A 156 -3.52 4.59 17.86
N TYR A 157 -3.96 5.24 16.79
CA TYR A 157 -3.24 6.30 16.09
C TYR A 157 -2.69 7.40 17.03
N PRO A 158 -3.51 8.07 17.87
CA PRO A 158 -3.00 9.10 18.77
C PRO A 158 -2.11 8.52 19.88
N LEU A 159 -2.29 7.25 20.26
CA LEU A 159 -1.43 6.62 21.26
C LEU A 159 -0.01 6.43 20.74
N TRP A 160 0.12 5.97 19.51
CA TRP A 160 1.40 5.71 18.88
C TRP A 160 2.11 7.00 18.44
N HIS A 161 1.38 7.91 17.79
CA HIS A 161 1.98 9.09 17.16
C HIS A 161 2.06 10.32 18.07
N GLU A 162 1.33 10.35 19.18
CA GLU A 162 1.31 11.52 20.09
C GLU A 162 1.61 11.13 21.55
N ALA A 163 0.85 10.21 22.14
CA ALA A 163 0.96 9.90 23.57
C ALA A 163 2.29 9.20 23.92
N LEU A 164 2.74 8.24 23.11
CA LEU A 164 4.00 7.54 23.34
C LEU A 164 5.22 8.47 23.21
N PRO A 165 5.39 9.27 22.13
CA PRO A 165 6.48 10.23 22.01
C PRO A 165 6.51 11.28 23.12
N SER A 166 5.33 11.72 23.59
CA SER A 166 5.21 12.68 24.70
C SER A 166 5.30 12.04 26.10
N LYS A 167 5.46 10.70 26.17
CA LYS A 167 5.47 9.92 27.43
C LYS A 167 4.20 10.11 28.27
N ASP A 168 3.06 10.35 27.61
CA ASP A 168 1.75 10.43 28.28
C ASP A 168 1.21 9.02 28.57
N TYR A 169 1.85 8.37 29.54
CA TYR A 169 1.42 7.04 30.01
C TYR A 169 0.04 7.07 30.65
N LYS A 170 -0.45 8.24 31.08
CA LYS A 170 -1.81 8.38 31.62
C LYS A 170 -2.82 8.23 30.50
N ALA A 171 -2.62 8.90 29.36
CA ALA A 171 -3.45 8.72 28.18
C ALA A 171 -3.41 7.28 27.66
N ILE A 172 -2.22 6.67 27.58
CA ILE A 172 -2.08 5.26 27.14
C ILE A 172 -2.89 4.32 28.05
N LYS A 173 -2.78 4.46 29.37
CA LYS A 173 -3.54 3.65 30.34
C LYS A 173 -5.04 3.89 30.24
N ALA A 174 -5.46 5.15 30.08
CA ALA A 174 -6.87 5.50 29.97
C ALA A 174 -7.54 4.93 28.71
N SER A 175 -6.77 4.69 27.65
CA SER A 175 -7.28 4.20 26.37
C SER A 175 -7.36 2.67 26.26
N THR A 176 -6.81 1.91 27.21
CA THR A 176 -6.84 0.43 27.14
C THR A 176 -8.25 -0.17 27.08
N PRO A 177 -9.28 0.35 27.81
CA PRO A 177 -10.64 -0.19 27.68
C PRO A 177 -11.21 -0.01 26.26
N ALA A 178 -10.97 1.14 25.63
CA ALA A 178 -11.42 1.39 24.26
C ALA A 178 -10.71 0.48 23.25
N LEU A 179 -9.40 0.26 23.40
CA LEU A 179 -8.65 -0.70 22.58
C LEU A 179 -9.22 -2.12 22.70
N GLN A 180 -9.54 -2.57 23.92
CA GLN A 180 -10.16 -3.88 24.15
C GLN A 180 -11.54 -3.98 23.48
N GLU A 181 -12.39 -2.97 23.66
CA GLU A 181 -13.72 -2.93 23.04
C GLU A 181 -13.64 -3.03 21.51
N LYS A 182 -12.79 -2.21 20.87
CA LYS A 182 -12.63 -2.24 19.41
C LYS A 182 -12.02 -3.55 18.94
N MET A 183 -11.11 -4.13 19.71
CA MET A 183 -10.53 -5.43 19.40
C MET A 183 -11.58 -6.55 19.50
N ASP A 184 -12.45 -6.54 20.51
CA ASP A 184 -13.52 -7.54 20.65
C ASP A 184 -14.54 -7.47 19.52
N VAL A 185 -14.82 -6.26 19.01
CA VAL A 185 -15.63 -6.07 17.81
C VAL A 185 -14.91 -6.62 16.57
N LEU A 186 -13.62 -6.29 16.39
CA LEU A 186 -12.81 -6.80 15.28
C LEU A 186 -12.68 -8.32 15.27
N MET A 187 -12.63 -8.97 16.44
CA MET A 187 -12.60 -10.43 16.58
C MET A 187 -13.86 -11.13 16.04
N LYS A 188 -14.98 -10.43 15.96
CA LYS A 188 -16.27 -10.97 15.45
C LYS A 188 -16.45 -10.76 13.95
N VAL A 189 -15.53 -10.05 13.29
CA VAL A 189 -15.65 -9.76 11.86
C VAL A 189 -15.53 -11.03 11.04
N GLU A 190 -16.50 -11.22 10.16
CA GLU A 190 -16.48 -12.20 9.09
C GLU A 190 -16.09 -11.50 7.79
N LEU A 191 -15.08 -12.04 7.11
CA LEU A 191 -14.70 -11.54 5.81
C LEU A 191 -15.72 -11.98 4.77
N SER A 192 -16.06 -11.07 3.85
CA SER A 192 -16.91 -11.42 2.72
C SER A 192 -16.26 -12.50 1.84
N ASP A 193 -17.08 -13.19 1.03
CA ASP A 193 -16.61 -14.19 0.07
C ASP A 193 -15.50 -13.69 -0.87
N LYS A 194 -15.47 -12.38 -1.15
CA LYS A 194 -14.46 -11.72 -2.00
C LYS A 194 -13.06 -11.68 -1.37
N SER A 195 -12.93 -12.03 -0.09
CA SER A 195 -11.70 -11.98 0.70
C SER A 195 -11.30 -13.35 1.26
N LYS A 196 -11.84 -14.45 0.70
CA LYS A 196 -11.56 -15.83 1.15
C LYS A 196 -10.07 -16.17 1.12
N GLU A 197 -9.34 -15.71 0.11
CA GLU A 197 -7.90 -15.97 -0.04
C GLU A 197 -7.06 -15.39 1.10
N ILE A 198 -7.48 -14.25 1.65
CA ILE A 198 -6.76 -13.59 2.75
C ILE A 198 -7.24 -14.05 4.14
N ALA A 199 -8.33 -14.83 4.22
CA ALA A 199 -8.97 -15.19 5.49
C ALA A 199 -8.06 -15.94 6.49
N PRO A 200 -7.20 -16.88 6.07
CA PRO A 200 -6.24 -17.51 6.98
C PRO A 200 -5.25 -16.51 7.58
N LYS A 201 -4.61 -15.68 6.72
CA LYS A 201 -3.67 -14.63 7.14
C LYS A 201 -4.36 -13.60 8.05
N PHE A 202 -5.55 -13.14 7.68
CA PHE A 202 -6.35 -12.21 8.49
C PHE A 202 -6.63 -12.79 9.87
N THR A 203 -7.08 -14.05 9.96
CA THR A 203 -7.36 -14.71 11.24
C THR A 203 -6.12 -14.83 12.11
N GLU A 204 -4.98 -15.24 11.54
CA GLU A 204 -3.70 -15.35 12.25
C GLU A 204 -3.26 -13.98 12.80
N LYS A 205 -3.16 -12.96 11.93
CA LYS A 205 -2.68 -11.63 12.33
C LYS A 205 -3.64 -10.92 13.29
N ARG A 206 -4.96 -11.14 13.15
CA ARG A 206 -5.96 -10.62 14.07
C ARG A 206 -5.82 -11.21 15.48
N LYS A 207 -5.54 -12.51 15.59
CA LYS A 207 -5.24 -13.13 16.89
C LYS A 207 -3.95 -12.58 17.51
N ALA A 208 -2.93 -12.35 16.69
CA ALA A 208 -1.69 -11.71 17.15
C ALA A 208 -1.94 -10.30 17.69
N LEU A 209 -2.75 -9.50 16.99
CA LEU A 209 -3.18 -8.17 17.46
C LEU A 209 -3.94 -8.27 18.79
N LYS A 210 -4.93 -9.17 18.92
CA LYS A 210 -5.65 -9.39 20.19
C LYS A 210 -4.70 -9.71 21.34
N SER A 211 -3.75 -10.62 21.12
CA SER A 211 -2.76 -10.99 22.14
C SER A 211 -1.90 -9.79 22.55
N SER A 212 -1.52 -8.93 21.61
CA SER A 212 -0.73 -7.73 21.91
C SER A 212 -1.52 -6.65 22.67
N VAL A 213 -2.83 -6.53 22.40
CA VAL A 213 -3.74 -5.67 23.18
C VAL A 213 -3.81 -6.17 24.63
N ASP A 214 -3.98 -7.48 24.85
CA ASP A 214 -4.03 -8.06 26.20
C ASP A 214 -2.71 -7.88 26.96
N ASP A 215 -1.58 -7.97 26.25
CA ASP A 215 -0.25 -7.66 26.79
C ASP A 215 -0.10 -6.20 27.22
N LEU A 216 -0.57 -5.26 26.40
CA LEU A 216 -0.56 -3.83 26.73
C LEU A 216 -1.43 -3.53 27.95
N VAL A 217 -2.64 -4.11 28.01
CA VAL A 217 -3.54 -3.97 29.17
C VAL A 217 -2.85 -4.42 30.46
N ARG A 218 -2.20 -5.59 30.42
CA ARG A 218 -1.43 -6.12 31.56
C ARG A 218 -0.26 -5.20 31.95
N ALA A 219 0.45 -4.63 30.98
CA ALA A 219 1.54 -3.68 31.25
C ALA A 219 1.00 -2.39 31.91
N CYS A 220 -0.14 -1.88 31.42
CA CYS A 220 -0.79 -0.67 31.92
C CYS A 220 -1.32 -0.80 33.36
N SER A 221 -1.66 -2.01 33.81
CA SER A 221 -1.99 -2.29 35.22
C SER A 221 -0.78 -2.20 36.16
N GLY A 222 0.44 -2.23 35.62
CA GLY A 222 1.69 -2.10 36.37
C GLY A 222 2.16 -0.65 36.52
N LYS A 223 3.36 -0.50 37.11
CA LYS A 223 4.06 0.78 37.28
C LYS A 223 5.27 0.94 36.34
N ASP A 224 5.56 -0.07 35.51
CA ASP A 224 6.72 -0.08 34.63
C ASP A 224 6.38 0.58 33.29
N ASN A 225 6.78 1.85 33.14
CA ASN A 225 6.54 2.62 31.92
C ASN A 225 7.32 2.06 30.72
N LYS A 226 8.53 1.52 30.90
CA LYS A 226 9.28 0.92 29.78
C LYS A 226 8.55 -0.29 29.22
N LYS A 227 7.92 -1.07 30.09
CA LYS A 227 7.06 -2.18 29.65
C LYS A 227 5.84 -1.70 28.88
N ILE A 228 5.26 -0.55 29.22
CA ILE A 228 4.15 0.05 28.45
C ILE A 228 4.63 0.42 27.05
N GLU A 229 5.78 1.08 26.93
CA GLU A 229 6.38 1.46 25.64
C GLU A 229 6.61 0.23 24.75
N GLU A 230 7.28 -0.80 25.29
CA GLU A 230 7.55 -2.05 24.57
C GLU A 230 6.27 -2.75 24.10
N LYS A 231 5.24 -2.79 24.96
CA LYS A 231 3.97 -3.46 24.60
C LYS A 231 3.14 -2.65 23.62
N LEU A 232 3.19 -1.32 23.69
CA LEU A 232 2.52 -0.46 22.72
C LEU A 232 3.17 -0.58 21.33
N ASP A 233 4.50 -0.62 21.25
CA ASP A 233 5.25 -0.88 20.00
C ASP A 233 4.93 -2.25 19.39
N LYS A 234 4.93 -3.29 20.22
CA LYS A 234 4.52 -4.64 19.76
C LYS A 234 3.09 -4.67 19.24
N MET A 235 2.17 -3.94 19.88
CA MET A 235 0.77 -3.84 19.44
C MET A 235 0.65 -3.06 18.12
N HIS A 236 1.36 -1.94 17.97
CA HIS A 236 1.39 -1.19 16.73
C HIS A 236 1.97 -2.02 15.57
N THR A 237 3.08 -2.72 15.80
CA THR A 237 3.66 -3.66 14.83
C THR A 237 2.67 -4.78 14.45
N ALA A 238 1.92 -5.32 15.41
CA ALA A 238 0.89 -6.33 15.14
C ALA A 238 -0.26 -5.76 14.31
N TYR A 239 -0.64 -4.50 14.56
CA TYR A 239 -1.63 -3.78 13.75
C TYR A 239 -1.15 -3.62 12.31
N GLN A 240 0.08 -3.12 12.08
CA GLN A 240 0.65 -2.98 10.73
C GLN A 240 0.68 -4.31 9.97
N LYS A 241 1.01 -5.41 10.65
CA LYS A 241 1.02 -6.75 10.06
C LYS A 241 -0.38 -7.25 9.70
N LEU A 242 -1.41 -6.91 10.48
CA LEU A 242 -2.79 -7.21 10.14
C LEU A 242 -3.27 -6.34 8.98
N ASP A 243 -2.88 -5.07 8.98
CA ASP A 243 -3.26 -4.12 7.94
C ASP A 243 -2.72 -4.51 6.56
N ALA A 244 -1.46 -4.92 6.51
CA ALA A 244 -0.80 -5.41 5.30
C ALA A 244 -1.47 -6.64 4.67
N VAL A 245 -2.36 -7.35 5.38
CA VAL A 245 -3.14 -8.47 4.81
C VAL A 245 -4.11 -7.98 3.71
N PHE A 246 -4.52 -6.71 3.75
CA PHE A 246 -5.41 -6.11 2.75
C PHE A 246 -4.66 -5.54 1.55
N GLU A 247 -3.37 -5.29 1.69
CA GLU A 247 -2.50 -4.84 0.61
C GLU A 247 -2.18 -6.05 -0.29
N ALA A 248 -2.39 -5.90 -1.59
CA ALA A 248 -1.99 -6.95 -2.53
C ALA A 248 -0.46 -6.91 -2.69
N GLU A 249 0.21 -8.02 -2.35
CA GLU A 249 1.45 -8.39 -3.04
C GLU A 249 1.12 -8.68 -4.51
#